data_AF-A0A1F2S3U4-F1
#
_entry.id   AF-A0A1F2S3U4-F1
#
_cell.length_a   1.000
_cell.length_b   1.000
_cell.length_c   1.000
_cell.angle_alpha   90.00
_cell.angle_beta   90.00
_cell.angle_gamma   90.00
#
_symmetry.space_group_name_H-M   'P 1'
#
loop_
_entity.id
_entity.type
_entity.pdbx_description
1 polymer ?
#
loop_
_entity_poly.entity_id
_entity_poly.type
_entity_poly.pdbx_seq_one_letter_code
_entity_poly.pdbx_strand_id
1 'polypeptide(L)'
;MYWIHRIGTFFNDEPGNYILAKEVEAGSWEAVYIGHTASLQKQLVDPEKEACAKQNGATHVHVHSTPTGESRRAAEQIDLVAKWRPVCNE
;
A
#
# COMPACT_ATOMS: atom_id res chain seq x y z
N MET A 1 0.47 -9.98 -8.57
CA MET A 1 1.23 -10.63 -7.48
C MET A 1 1.68 -9.54 -6.52
N TYR A 2 1.53 -9.73 -5.21
CA TYR A 2 2.01 -8.77 -4.21
C TYR A 2 3.41 -9.15 -3.70
N TRP A 3 4.29 -8.16 -3.62
CA TRP A 3 5.63 -8.28 -3.06
C TRP A 3 5.71 -7.55 -1.72
N ILE A 4 6.31 -8.16 -0.71
CA ILE A 4 6.39 -7.61 0.64
C ILE A 4 7.78 -7.02 0.86
N HIS A 5 7.84 -5.74 1.24
CA HIS A 5 9.08 -5.03 1.50
C HIS A 5 8.97 -4.22 2.79
N ARG A 6 10.10 -3.79 3.36
CA ARG A 6 10.08 -2.83 4.47
C ARG A 6 9.72 -1.44 3.97
N ILE A 7 9.01 -0.66 4.78
CA ILE A 7 8.79 0.76 4.51
C ILE A 7 10.15 1.47 4.35
N GLY A 8 10.27 2.32 3.34
CA GLY A 8 11.53 2.96 2.94
C GLY A 8 12.31 2.24 1.85
N THR A 9 11.80 1.10 1.35
CA THR A 9 12.34 0.45 0.15
C THR A 9 12.10 1.32 -1.09
N PHE A 10 13.10 1.38 -1.98
CA PHE A 10 12.98 2.06 -3.27
C PHE A 10 12.51 1.09 -4.35
N PHE A 11 11.57 1.53 -5.18
CA PHE A 11 11.00 0.76 -6.28
C PHE A 11 11.29 1.42 -7.63
N ASN A 12 11.12 0.65 -8.69
CA ASN A 12 11.15 1.15 -10.06
C ASN A 12 9.97 2.08 -10.34
N ASP A 13 10.11 2.91 -11.36
CA ASP A 13 9.04 3.79 -11.86
C ASP A 13 7.98 2.99 -12.62
N GLU A 14 7.12 2.31 -11.86
CA GLU A 14 6.03 1.51 -12.39
C GLU A 14 4.73 1.88 -11.70
N PRO A 15 3.58 1.92 -12.40
CA PRO A 15 2.30 2.13 -11.75
C PRO A 15 1.86 0.88 -11.00
N GLY A 16 1.13 1.07 -9.90
CA GLY A 16 0.69 -0.05 -9.09
C GLY A 16 -0.18 0.32 -7.90
N ASN A 17 -0.58 -0.71 -7.18
CA ASN A 17 -1.27 -0.64 -5.91
C ASN A 17 -0.27 -0.95 -4.79
N TYR A 18 -0.46 -0.32 -3.63
CA TYR A 18 0.36 -0.61 -2.47
C TYR A 18 -0.50 -0.64 -1.20
N ILE A 19 -0.05 -1.43 -0.24
CA ILE A 19 -0.69 -1.59 1.07
C ILE A 19 0.40 -1.36 2.12
N LEU A 20 0.26 -0.32 2.95
CA LEU A 20 1.04 -0.24 4.18
C LEU A 20 0.42 -1.21 5.18
N ALA A 21 1.23 -2.15 5.65
CA ALA A 21 0.78 -3.25 6.49
C ALA A 21 1.60 -3.34 7.77
N LYS A 22 0.92 -3.76 8.83
CA LYS A 22 1.51 -4.14 10.11
C LYS A 22 1.59 -5.67 10.16
N GLU A 23 2.77 -6.18 10.48
CA GLU A 23 2.91 -7.60 10.83
C GLU A 23 2.39 -7.80 12.25
N VAL A 24 1.34 -8.61 12.42
CA VAL A 24 0.75 -8.91 13.74
C VAL A 24 1.34 -10.18 14.34
N GLU A 25 1.62 -11.16 13.50
CA GLU A 25 2.32 -12.42 13.82
C GLU A 25 3.15 -12.81 12.60
N ALA A 26 4.09 -13.75 12.74
CA ALA A 26 4.96 -14.17 11.64
C ALA A 26 4.14 -14.61 10.40
N GLY A 27 4.20 -13.80 9.34
CA GLY A 27 3.43 -14.03 8.10
C GLY A 27 1.96 -13.63 8.13
N SER A 28 1.48 -13.01 9.22
CA SER A 28 0.13 -12.45 9.35
C SER A 28 0.16 -10.93 9.30
N TRP A 29 -0.72 -10.36 8.48
CA TRP A 29 -0.67 -8.94 8.09
C TRP A 29 -2.01 -8.26 8.28
N GLU A 30 -1.97 -7.06 8.84
CA GLU A 30 -3.11 -6.16 8.93
C GLU A 30 -2.87 -4.96 8.01
N ALA A 31 -3.85 -4.66 7.15
CA ALA A 31 -3.78 -3.51 6.25
C ALA A 31 -4.10 -2.22 7.01
N VAL A 32 -3.15 -1.28 7.00
CA VAL A 32 -3.26 0.00 7.72
C VAL A 32 -3.62 1.14 6.76
N TYR A 33 -3.07 1.10 5.55
CA TYR A 33 -3.41 2.03 4.47
C TYR A 33 -3.30 1.32 3.11
N ILE A 34 -4.19 1.64 2.17
CA ILE A 34 -4.23 1.07 0.83
C ILE A 34 -4.35 2.22 -0.17
N GLY A 35 -3.46 2.25 -1.14
CA GLY A 35 -3.42 3.27 -2.18
C GLY A 35 -3.12 2.69 -3.55
N HIS A 36 -3.29 3.54 -4.56
CA HIS A 36 -2.76 3.31 -5.90
C HIS A 36 -1.93 4.51 -6.34
N THR A 37 -0.97 4.27 -7.23
CA THR A 37 -0.10 5.31 -7.78
C THR A 37 0.19 5.06 -9.26
N ALA A 38 0.47 6.15 -9.98
CA ALA A 38 1.01 6.09 -11.34
C ALA A 38 2.51 5.78 -11.35
N SER A 39 3.19 5.95 -10.22
CA SER A 39 4.62 5.68 -10.07
C SER A 39 4.91 5.13 -8.66
N LEU A 40 5.48 3.94 -8.61
CA LEU A 40 6.01 3.34 -7.39
C LEU A 40 7.38 3.93 -7.01
N GLN A 41 8.00 4.71 -7.90
CA GLN A 41 9.25 5.41 -7.61
C GLN A 41 8.99 6.48 -6.53
N LYS A 42 9.90 6.53 -5.54
CA LYS A 42 10.06 7.57 -4.49
C LYS A 42 8.77 8.22 -3.97
N GLN A 43 8.51 7.98 -2.67
CA GLN A 43 7.38 8.57 -1.92
C GLN A 43 6.02 8.05 -2.41
N LEU A 44 5.88 6.72 -2.30
CA LEU A 44 4.67 5.95 -2.61
C LEU A 44 3.41 6.54 -2.02
N VAL A 45 3.54 7.14 -0.84
CA VAL A 45 2.44 7.54 0.03
C VAL A 45 2.62 9.01 0.36
N ASP A 46 1.50 9.73 0.39
CA ASP A 46 1.45 11.06 0.97
C ASP A 46 2.12 11.03 2.36
N PRO A 47 3.04 11.97 2.68
CA PRO A 47 3.68 12.05 3.99
C PRO A 47 2.71 11.92 5.17
N GLU A 48 1.51 12.49 5.06
CA GLU A 48 0.48 12.44 6.10
C GLU A 48 -0.07 11.03 6.26
N LYS A 49 -0.41 10.36 5.15
CA LYS A 49 -0.91 8.98 5.17
C LYS A 49 0.18 7.98 5.59
N GLU A 50 1.43 8.22 5.21
CA GLU A 50 2.58 7.44 5.69
C GLU A 50 2.80 7.61 7.20
N ALA A 51 2.69 8.84 7.70
CA ALA A 51 2.78 9.13 9.12
C ALA A 51 1.65 8.45 9.90
N CYS A 52 0.40 8.54 9.43
CA CYS A 52 -0.75 7.83 10.01
C CYS A 52 -0.48 6.32 10.06
N ALA A 53 -0.01 5.73 8.96
CA ALA A 53 0.22 4.30 8.91
C ALA A 53 1.34 3.86 9.86
N LYS A 54 2.44 4.61 9.92
CA LYS A 54 3.54 4.36 10.87
C LYS A 54 3.08 4.49 12.33
N GLN A 55 2.24 5.48 12.65
CA GLN A 55 1.66 5.64 13.99
C GLN A 55 0.75 4.47 14.37
N ASN A 56 0.06 3.87 13.40
CA ASN A 56 -0.76 2.66 13.57
C ASN A 56 0.06 1.35 13.45
N GLY A 57 1.39 1.43 13.45
CA GLY A 57 2.28 0.27 13.53
C GLY A 57 2.60 -0.40 12.20
N ALA A 58 2.34 0.26 11.06
CA ALA A 58 2.78 -0.24 9.76
C ALA A 58 4.31 -0.32 9.71
N THR A 59 4.82 -1.48 9.29
CA THR A 59 6.26 -1.78 9.20
C THR A 59 6.67 -2.17 7.79
N HIS A 60 5.72 -2.68 7.01
CA HIS A 60 5.94 -3.19 5.67
C HIS A 60 5.02 -2.52 4.65
N VAL A 61 5.42 -2.61 3.39
CA VAL A 61 4.62 -2.23 2.23
C VAL A 61 4.47 -3.44 1.33
N HIS A 62 3.23 -3.78 0.99
CA HIS A 62 2.91 -4.80 0.01
C HIS A 62 2.62 -4.10 -1.31
N VAL A 63 3.37 -4.43 -2.35
CA VAL A 63 3.30 -3.74 -3.65
C VAL A 63 2.83 -4.70 -4.72
N HIS A 64 1.86 -4.26 -5.51
CA HIS A 64 1.38 -4.93 -6.71
C HIS A 64 1.58 -3.99 -7.90
N SER A 65 2.53 -4.31 -8.76
CA SER A 65 2.70 -3.58 -10.02
C SER A 65 1.57 -3.94 -10.97
N THR A 66 0.87 -2.91 -11.44
CA THR A 66 -0.26 -3.01 -12.36
C THR A 66 0.01 -2.08 -13.53
N PRO A 67 0.78 -2.53 -14.54
CA PRO A 67 1.32 -1.68 -15.60
C PRO A 67 0.24 -1.04 -16.49
N THR A 68 -0.98 -1.59 -16.51
CA THR A 68 -2.05 -1.12 -17.41
C THR A 68 -3.32 -0.73 -16.66
N GLY A 69 -3.89 0.41 -17.06
CA GLY A 69 -5.22 0.86 -16.63
C GLY A 69 -5.25 1.47 -15.23
N GLU A 70 -5.29 2.81 -15.17
CA GLU A 70 -5.52 3.53 -13.90
C GLU A 70 -6.87 3.16 -13.28
N SER A 71 -7.92 3.02 -14.08
CA SER A 71 -9.23 2.55 -13.61
C SER A 71 -9.19 1.15 -12.99
N ARG A 72 -8.28 0.27 -13.44
CA ARG A 72 -8.10 -1.06 -12.83
C ARG A 72 -7.46 -0.95 -11.45
N ARG A 73 -6.42 -0.12 -11.32
CA ARG A 73 -5.77 0.15 -10.03
C ARG A 73 -6.72 0.81 -9.04
N ALA A 74 -7.52 1.76 -9.50
CA ALA A 74 -8.54 2.42 -8.68
C ALA A 74 -9.61 1.42 -8.22
N ALA A 75 -10.14 0.59 -9.13
CA ALA A 75 -11.11 -0.45 -8.78
C ALA A 75 -10.54 -1.46 -7.75
N GLU A 76 -9.31 -1.92 -7.96
CA GLU A 76 -8.63 -2.82 -7.01
C GLU A 76 -8.42 -2.16 -5.65
N GLN A 77 -8.03 -0.88 -5.61
CA GLN A 77 -7.91 -0.13 -4.35
C GLN A 77 -9.25 0.00 -3.63
N ILE A 78 -10.34 0.31 -4.34
CA ILE A 78 -11.69 0.40 -3.77
C ILE A 78 -12.11 -0.93 -3.17
N ASP A 79 -11.95 -2.04 -3.90
CA ASP A 79 -12.30 -3.38 -3.44
C ASP A 79 -11.51 -3.78 -2.19
N LEU A 80 -10.21 -3.47 -2.17
CA LEU A 80 -9.35 -3.76 -1.03
C LEU A 80 -9.69 -2.92 0.20
N VAL A 81 -9.99 -1.62 0.03
CA VAL A 81 -10.42 -0.76 1.14
C VAL A 81 -11.76 -1.23 1.68
N ALA A 82 -12.73 -1.58 0.83
CA ALA A 82 -14.02 -2.09 1.27
C ALA A 82 -13.90 -3.42 2.04
N LYS A 83 -12.98 -4.30 1.59
CA LYS A 83 -12.73 -5.59 2.23
C LYS A 83 -12.06 -5.46 3.59
N TRP A 84 -11.00 -4.65 3.69
CA TRP A 84 -10.12 -4.64 4.85
C TRP A 84 -10.36 -3.47 5.82
N ARG A 85 -11.07 -2.42 5.39
CA ARG A 85 -11.36 -1.20 6.16
C ARG A 85 -10.13 -0.65 6.93
N PRO A 86 -9.03 -0.37 6.22
CA PRO A 86 -7.81 0.19 6.82
C PRO A 86 -8.08 1.51 7.54
N VAL A 87 -7.52 1.65 8.75
CA VAL A 87 -7.73 2.80 9.65
C VAL A 87 -7.31 4.14 9.05
N CYS A 88 -6.32 4.17 8.14
CA CYS A 88 -5.81 5.42 7.57
C CYS A 88 -6.45 5.79 6.21
N ASN A 89 -7.46 5.06 5.73
CA ASN A 89 -8.17 5.33 4.47
C ASN A 89 -9.48 6.11 4.63
N GLU A 90 -9.79 6.56 5.85
CA GLU A 90 -10.87 7.53 6.09
C GLU A 90 -10.59 8.90 5.45
#